data_AF-A0A2K3K989-F1
#
_entry.id   AF-A0A2K3K989-F1
#
_cell.length_a   1.000
_cell.length_b   1.000
_cell.length_c   1.000
_cell.angle_alpha   90.00
_cell.angle_beta   90.00
_cell.angle_gamma   90.00
#
_symmetry.space_group_name_H-M   'P 1'
#
loop_
_entity.id
_entity.type
_entity.pdbx_description
1 polymer ?
#
loop_
_entity_poly.entity_id
_entity_poly.type
_entity_poly.pdbx_seq_one_letter_code
_entity_poly.pdbx_strand_id
1 'polypeptide(L)' 'MDAVIGILKYIKVAPGKGLIYEDRGHTQIIGYSDADWAGLPIDRRSTSRYCVFVGGNVISWKITQRTSI' A
#
# COMPACT_ATOMS: atom_id res chain seq x y z
N MET A 1 12.61 6.97 -6.49
CA MET A 1 12.00 7.32 -5.18
C MET A 1 11.06 8.51 -5.29
N ASP A 2 11.31 9.43 -6.21
CA ASP A 2 10.55 10.68 -6.38
C ASP A 2 9.06 10.50 -6.71
N ALA A 3 8.72 9.49 -7.51
CA ALA A 3 7.33 9.20 -7.85
C ALA A 3 6.46 8.88 -6.61
N VAL A 4 7.00 8.08 -5.67
CA VAL A 4 6.31 7.71 -4.42
C VAL A 4 6.12 8.93 -3.52
N ILE A 5 7.15 9.78 -3.43
CA ILE A 5 7.10 11.03 -2.66
C ILE A 5 6.08 12.00 -3.26
N GLY A 6 6.00 12.08 -4.58
CA GLY A 6 5.00 12.89 -5.29
C GLY A 6 3.57 12.44 -5.00
N ILE A 7 3.30 11.14 -5.05
CA ILE A 7 1.99 10.57 -4.69
C ILE A 7 1.64 10.88 -3.23
N LEU A 8 2.60 10.71 -2.31
CA LEU A 8 2.37 10.98 -0.89
C LEU A 8 2.05 12.46 -0.63
N LYS A 9 2.75 13.38 -1.33
CA LYS A 9 2.46 14.82 -1.26
C LYS A 9 1.06 15.15 -1.80
N TYR A 10 0.66 14.55 -2.92
CA TYR A 10 -0.67 14.74 -3.51
C TYR A 10 -1.79 14.31 -2.55
N ILE A 11 -1.68 13.11 -1.98
CA ILE A 11 -2.65 12.59 -1.00
C ILE A 11 -2.74 13.49 0.23
N LYS A 12 -1.60 13.97 0.74
CA LYS A 12 -1.55 14.82 1.94
C LYS A 12 -2.19 16.20 1.72
N VAL A 13 -2.02 16.78 0.53
CA VAL A 13 -2.48 18.14 0.22
C VAL A 13 -3.96 18.17 -0.19
N ALA A 14 -4.53 17.06 -0.68
CA ALA A 14 -5.89 17.04 -1.20
C ALA A 14 -6.72 15.84 -0.70
N PRO A 15 -7.10 15.79 0.60
CA PRO A 15 -7.84 14.67 1.19
C PRO A 15 -9.28 14.45 0.66
N GLY A 16 -9.73 15.25 -0.31
CA GLY A 16 -11.02 15.09 -1.00
C GLY A 16 -10.92 15.06 -2.53
N LYS A 17 -9.71 15.17 -3.10
CA LYS A 17 -9.53 14.93 -4.55
C LYS A 17 -9.34 13.44 -4.76
N GLY A 18 -10.26 12.83 -5.50
CA GLY A 18 -10.13 11.43 -5.90
C GLY A 18 -8.86 11.18 -6.70
N LEU A 19 -8.45 9.91 -6.75
CA LEU A 19 -7.47 9.44 -7.71
C LEU A 19 -8.21 9.16 -9.02
N ILE A 20 -7.72 9.73 -10.12
CA ILE A 20 -8.22 9.40 -11.45
C ILE A 20 -7.54 8.11 -11.86
N TYR A 21 -8.34 7.07 -12.06
CA TYR A 21 -7.89 5.79 -12.57
C TYR A 21 -8.20 5.74 -14.07
N GLU A 22 -7.17 5.59 -14.88
CA GLU A 22 -7.36 5.31 -16.30
C GLU A 22 -7.76 3.84 -16.47
N ASP A 23 -8.84 3.61 -17.21
CA ASP A 23 -9.19 2.26 -17.65
C ASP A 23 -8.21 1.84 -18.75
N ARG A 24 -7.27 0.97 -18.39
CA ARG A 24 -6.27 0.42 -19.32
C ARG A 24 -6.78 -0.82 -20.07
N GLY A 25 -8.09 -1.10 -20.04
CA GLY A 25 -8.69 -2.23 -20.75
C GLY A 25 -8.33 -3.59 -20.15
N HIS A 26 -7.72 -3.61 -18.96
CA HIS A 26 -7.34 -4.83 -18.26
C HIS A 26 -8.12 -4.93 -16.96
N THR A 27 -9.09 -5.83 -16.88
CA THR A 27 -9.88 -6.06 -15.64
C THR A 27 -9.17 -7.02 -14.68
N GLN A 28 -7.83 -7.04 -14.67
CA GLN A 28 -7.08 -7.97 -13.84
C GLN A 28 -7.00 -7.45 -12.41
N ILE A 29 -7.45 -8.27 -11.46
CA ILE A 29 -7.29 -8.04 -10.02
C ILE A 29 -5.93 -8.63 -9.62
N ILE A 30 -5.03 -7.80 -9.11
CA ILE A 30 -3.71 -8.23 -8.65
C ILE A 30 -3.56 -7.85 -7.18
N GLY A 31 -3.35 -8.85 -6.33
CA GLY A 31 -3.06 -8.67 -4.91
C GLY A 31 -1.60 -8.96 -4.61
N TYR A 32 -0.92 -8.05 -3.93
CA TYR A 32 0.40 -8.30 -3.35
C TYR A 32 0.27 -8.33 -1.83
N SER A 33 0.89 -9.33 -1.21
CA SER A 33 1.03 -9.43 0.24
C SER A 33 2.49 -9.62 0.58
N ASP A 34 2.96 -8.91 1.59
CA ASP A 34 4.30 -9.03 2.11
C ASP A 34 4.24 -9.09 3.63
N ALA A 35 5.05 -9.98 4.20
CA ALA A 35 5.11 -10.23 5.62
C ALA A 35 6.58 -10.21 6.02
N ASP A 36 7.01 -9.09 6.61
CA ASP A 36 8.34 -8.96 7.16
C ASP A 36 8.35 -9.60 8.55
N TRP A 37 8.93 -10.79 8.62
CA TRP A 37 9.37 -11.41 9.87
C TRP A 37 10.71 -10.78 10.27
N ALA A 38 10.68 -9.52 10.69
CA ALA A 38 11.87 -8.85 11.21
C ALA A 38 12.24 -9.50 12.57
N GLY A 39 13.14 -10.47 12.52
CA GLY A 39 13.71 -11.16 13.68
C GLY A 39 14.69 -10.30 14.47
N LEU A 40 14.26 -9.13 14.93
CA LEU A 40 15.02 -8.33 15.89
C LEU A 40 14.55 -8.66 17.31
N PRO A 41 15.42 -9.13 18.23
CA PRO A 41 15.03 -9.56 19.58
C PRO A 41 14.39 -8.46 20.43
N ILE A 42 14.58 -7.19 20.07
CA ILE A 42 14.20 -6.03 20.88
C ILE A 42 12.75 -5.57 20.64
N ASP A 43 12.14 -5.95 19.52
CA ASP A 43 10.76 -5.57 19.19
C ASP A 43 10.19 -6.68 18.29
N ARG A 44 9.40 -7.61 18.87
CA ARG A 44 8.67 -8.66 18.11
C ARG A 44 7.51 -8.02 17.33
N ARG A 45 7.83 -7.10 16.43
CA ARG A 45 6.89 -6.43 15.53
C ARG A 45 6.79 -7.24 14.25
N SER A 46 5.67 -7.93 14.11
CA SER A 46 5.30 -8.50 12.82
C SER A 46 4.68 -7.39 11.99
N THR A 47 5.30 -7.04 10.85
CA THR A 47 4.71 -6.10 9.89
C THR A 47 4.14 -6.92 8.74
N SER A 48 2.82 -6.89 8.57
CA SER A 48 2.17 -7.42 7.39
C SER A 48 1.60 -6.27 6.56
N ARG A 49 1.86 -6.30 5.26
CA ARG A 49 1.37 -5.30 4.30
C ARG A 49 0.69 -6.00 3.14
N TYR A 50 -0.41 -5.42 2.66
CA TYR A 50 -1.03 -5.86 1.42
C TYR A 50 -1.49 -4.66 0.59
N CYS A 51 -1.52 -4.85 -0.73
CA CYS A 51 -2.10 -3.91 -1.67
C CYS A 51 -2.85 -4.66 -2.77
N VAL A 52 -3.99 -4.12 -3.16
CA VAL A 52 -4.87 -4.67 -4.19
C VAL A 52 -4.96 -3.67 -5.34
N PHE A 53 -4.77 -4.17 -6.55
CA PHE A 53 -4.83 -3.43 -7.79
C PHE A 53 -5.95 -3.96 -8.69
N VAL A 54 -6.60 -3.07 -9.44
CA VAL A 54 -7.52 -3.40 -10.53
C VAL A 54 -7.08 -2.63 -11.77
N GLY A 55 -6.77 -3.35 -12.84
CA GLY A 55 -6.35 -2.74 -14.11
C GLY A 55 -5.13 -1.84 -14.02
N GLY A 56 -4.18 -2.21 -13.16
CA GLY A 56 -2.95 -1.45 -12.92
C GLY A 56 -3.09 -0.31 -11.92
N ASN A 57 -4.28 -0.09 -11.36
CA ASN A 57 -4.57 0.97 -10.40
C ASN A 57 -4.71 0.43 -8.97
N VAL A 58 -4.06 1.04 -7.98
CA VAL A 58 -4.22 0.65 -6.56
C VAL A 58 -5.61 1.08 -6.08
N ILE A 59 -6.41 0.13 -5.59
CA ILE A 59 -7.74 0.42 -5.04
C ILE A 59 -7.78 0.31 -3.52
N SER A 60 -6.91 -0.50 -2.91
CA SER A 60 -6.82 -0.63 -1.47
C SER A 60 -5.42 -1.03 -1.04
N TRP A 61 -4.96 -0.47 0.08
CA TRP A 61 -3.75 -0.92 0.74
C TRP A 61 -3.94 -0.89 2.25
N LYS A 62 -3.23 -1.78 2.95
CA LYS A 62 -3.17 -1.76 4.40
C LYS A 62 -1.80 -2.22 4.86
N ILE A 63 -1.33 -1.57 5.92
CA ILE A 63 -0.14 -1.96 6.66
C ILE A 63 -0.61 -2.23 8.08
N THR A 64 -0.39 -3.43 8.57
CA THR A 64 -0.70 -3.85 9.93
C THR A 64 0.62 -4.14 10.63
N GLN A 65 0.89 -3.39 11.69
CA GLN A 65 1.98 -3.69 12.61
C GLN A 65 1.36 -4.36 13.84
N ARG A 66 1.74 -5.61 14.10
CA ARG A 66 1.38 -6.31 15.35
C ARG A 66 2.58 -6.30 16.27
N THR A 67 2.42 -5.66 17.42
CA THR A 67 3.30 -5.86 18.58
C THR A 67 2.80 -7.10 19.31
N SER A 68 3.63 -8.14 19.43
CA SER A 68 3.34 -9.23 20.36
C SER A 68 3.58 -8.71 21.77
N ILE A 69 2.53 -8.62 22.59
CA ILE A 69 2.61 -8.34 24.03
C ILE A 69 3.05 -9.62 24.73
#